data_AF-A0A2D8MJY0-F1
#
_entry.id   AF-A0A2D8MJY0-F1
#
_cell.length_a   1.000
_cell.length_b   1.000
_cell.length_c   1.000
_cell.angle_alpha   90.00
_cell.angle_beta   90.00
_cell.angle_gamma   90.00
#
_symmetry.space_group_name_H-M   'P 1'
#
loop_
_entity.id
_entity.type
_entity.pdbx_description
1 polymer ?
#
loop_
_entity_poly.entity_id
_entity_poly.type
_entity_poly.pdbx_seq_one_letter_code
_entity_poly.pdbx_strand_id
1 'polypeptide(L)'
;MNSRYNPNIGSHHGEMARLVRNPFRSKYMRGNFDAAVATYDSRHKDFIHPSGIRCVGNAWATHFWRGFDGIQSDYSGIKDSAAYAFYRAGQAVAEAIQSADDR
;
A
#
# COMPACT_ATOMS: atom_id res chain seq x y z
N MET A 1 -8.47 -18.69 -12.11
CA MET A 1 -8.29 -17.33 -11.55
C MET A 1 -7.45 -17.47 -10.29
N ASN A 2 -6.13 -17.25 -10.39
CA ASN A 2 -5.21 -17.44 -9.26
C ASN A 2 -5.34 -16.25 -8.29
N SER A 3 -6.09 -16.44 -7.22
CA SER A 3 -6.04 -15.55 -6.05
C SER A 3 -4.67 -15.69 -5.40
N ARG A 4 -3.75 -14.78 -5.74
CA ARG A 4 -2.46 -14.63 -5.05
C ARG A 4 -2.72 -13.92 -3.72
N TYR A 5 -3.43 -14.58 -2.80
CA TYR A 5 -3.38 -14.16 -1.40
C TYR A 5 -1.95 -14.40 -0.92
N ASN A 6 -1.14 -13.35 -0.88
CA ASN A 6 0.21 -13.40 -0.35
C ASN A 6 0.15 -13.00 1.13
N PRO A 7 0.12 -13.95 2.08
CA PRO A 7 0.11 -13.62 3.51
C PRO A 7 1.43 -12.97 3.95
N ASN A 8 2.47 -13.03 3.13
CA ASN A 8 3.76 -12.44 3.46
C ASN A 8 3.65 -10.93 3.36
N ILE A 9 3.80 -10.25 4.49
CA ILE A 9 3.73 -8.79 4.59
C ILE A 9 4.94 -8.13 3.91
N GLY A 10 5.84 -8.91 3.31
CA GLY A 10 7.14 -8.44 2.82
C GLY A 10 8.11 -8.29 4.00
N SER A 11 9.38 -8.65 3.79
CA SER A 11 10.47 -8.40 4.74
C SER A 11 10.95 -6.94 4.70
N HIS A 12 10.55 -6.19 3.67
CA HIS A 12 11.09 -4.87 3.36
C HIS A 12 10.29 -3.76 4.05
N HIS A 13 10.70 -3.46 5.28
CA HIS A 13 10.18 -2.36 6.10
C HIS A 13 11.33 -1.44 6.53
N GLY A 14 11.04 -0.15 6.70
CA GLY A 14 12.00 0.91 7.02
C GLY A 14 12.71 1.51 5.80
N GLU A 15 12.40 1.03 4.59
CA GLU A 15 13.05 1.47 3.34
C GLU A 15 12.05 1.80 2.21
N MET A 16 10.76 1.50 2.38
CA MET A 16 9.76 1.70 1.31
C MET A 16 9.63 3.16 0.93
N ALA A 17 9.78 4.10 1.87
CA ALA A 17 9.73 5.53 1.57
C ALA A 17 10.84 5.97 0.58
N ARG A 18 11.95 5.22 0.47
CA ARG A 18 13.02 5.49 -0.49
C ARG A 18 12.82 4.78 -1.82
N LEU A 19 12.25 3.57 -1.79
CA LEU A 19 12.07 2.74 -2.98
C LEU A 19 10.81 3.08 -3.77
N VAL A 20 9.78 3.56 -3.09
CA VAL A 20 8.48 3.86 -3.69
C VAL A 20 8.46 5.28 -4.26
N ARG A 21 8.10 5.39 -5.54
CA ARG A 21 7.90 6.69 -6.19
C ARG A 21 6.45 7.16 -6.05
N ASN A 22 6.25 8.31 -5.42
CA ASN A 22 4.92 8.95 -5.33
C ASN A 22 4.48 9.48 -6.72
N PRO A 23 3.36 9.00 -7.28
CA PRO A 23 2.91 9.40 -8.62
C PRO A 23 2.10 10.71 -8.62
N PHE A 24 1.74 11.25 -7.45
CA PHE A 24 0.78 12.34 -7.36
C PHE A 24 1.43 13.73 -7.39
N ARG A 25 0.76 14.68 -8.07
CA ARG A 25 1.17 16.10 -8.12
C ARG A 25 0.39 16.99 -7.14
N SER A 26 -0.78 16.58 -6.68
CA SER A 26 -1.55 17.33 -5.67
C SER A 26 -0.92 17.17 -4.29
N LYS A 27 -0.80 18.26 -3.52
CA LYS A 27 -0.25 18.23 -2.15
C LYS A 27 -1.06 17.29 -1.24
N TYR A 28 -2.38 17.34 -1.34
CA TYR A 28 -3.27 16.48 -0.56
C TYR A 28 -3.04 15.00 -0.88
N MET A 29 -2.99 14.65 -2.17
CA MET A 29 -2.79 13.28 -2.61
C MET A 29 -1.40 12.76 -2.25
N ARG A 30 -0.36 13.60 -2.40
CA ARG A 30 0.99 13.24 -1.99
C ARG A 30 1.05 12.90 -0.51
N GLY A 31 0.49 13.78 0.34
CA GLY A 31 0.49 13.56 1.79
C GLY A 31 -0.20 12.26 2.20
N ASN A 32 -1.35 11.94 1.62
CA ASN A 32 -2.04 10.68 1.91
C ASN A 32 -1.26 9.46 1.41
N PHE A 33 -0.65 9.54 0.23
CA PHE A 33 0.18 8.46 -0.30
C PHE A 33 1.42 8.22 0.58
N ASP A 34 2.17 9.29 0.89
CA ASP A 34 3.39 9.21 1.70
C ASP A 34 3.08 8.70 3.11
N ALA A 35 1.96 9.14 3.70
CA ALA A 35 1.48 8.64 4.98
C ALA A 35 1.14 7.14 4.92
N ALA A 36 0.49 6.66 3.85
CA ALA A 36 0.18 5.25 3.68
C ALA A 36 1.45 4.38 3.57
N VAL A 37 2.44 4.82 2.78
CA VAL A 37 3.74 4.15 2.67
C VAL A 37 4.42 4.11 4.04
N ALA A 38 4.52 5.26 4.73
CA ALA A 38 5.13 5.33 6.06
C ALA A 38 4.43 4.44 7.08
N THR A 39 3.10 4.33 7.02
CA THR A 39 2.29 3.48 7.91
C THR A 39 2.62 1.99 7.71
N TYR A 40 2.79 1.56 6.47
CA TYR A 40 3.27 0.21 6.15
C TYR A 40 4.73 0.00 6.61
N ASP A 41 5.59 0.97 6.32
CA ASP A 41 7.03 0.91 6.60
C ASP A 41 7.32 0.84 8.11
N SER A 42 6.51 1.52 8.92
CA SER A 42 6.60 1.49 10.38
C SER A 42 5.92 0.28 11.02
N ARG A 43 5.35 -0.64 10.22
CA ARG A 43 4.53 -1.76 10.70
C ARG A 43 3.42 -1.32 11.64
N HIS A 44 2.75 -0.22 11.30
CA HIS A 44 1.73 0.33 12.17
C HIS A 44 0.59 -0.67 12.40
N LYS A 45 0.09 -0.76 13.64
CA LYS A 45 -0.93 -1.74 14.06
C LYS A 45 -2.23 -1.70 13.24
N ASP A 46 -2.54 -0.55 12.64
CA ASP A 46 -3.75 -0.39 11.81
C ASP A 46 -3.60 -1.02 10.43
N PHE A 47 -2.38 -1.27 9.98
CA PHE A 47 -2.07 -1.98 8.74
C PHE A 47 -1.60 -3.40 9.01
N ILE A 48 -0.81 -3.60 10.05
CA ILE A 48 -0.13 -4.86 10.36
C ILE A 48 -0.27 -5.12 11.86
N HIS A 49 -1.06 -6.12 12.23
CA HIS A 49 -1.18 -6.57 13.61
C HIS A 49 0.19 -6.97 14.16
N PRO A 50 0.48 -6.80 15.46
CA PRO A 50 1.76 -7.21 16.06
C PRO A 50 2.17 -8.67 15.81
N SER A 51 1.21 -9.55 15.53
CA SER A 51 1.48 -10.94 15.12
C SER A 51 1.98 -11.10 13.67
N GLY A 52 2.18 -10.01 12.94
CA GLY A 52 2.60 -10.02 11.54
C GLY A 52 1.48 -10.41 10.57
N ILE A 53 0.22 -10.13 10.93
CA ILE A 53 -0.95 -10.37 10.06
C ILE A 53 -1.50 -9.02 9.56
N ARG A 54 -1.94 -8.95 8.31
CA ARG A 54 -2.56 -7.75 7.76
C ARG A 54 -3.84 -7.39 8.50
N CYS A 55 -3.97 -6.14 8.91
CA CYS A 55 -5.20 -5.58 9.43
C CYS A 55 -6.06 -5.07 8.28
N VAL A 56 -7.26 -5.63 8.14
CA VAL A 56 -8.25 -5.22 7.13
C VAL A 56 -9.50 -4.57 7.74
N GLY A 57 -9.53 -4.39 9.07
CA GLY A 57 -10.65 -3.78 9.79
C GLY A 57 -10.75 -2.25 9.66
N ASN A 58 -9.73 -1.60 9.09
CA ASN A 58 -9.73 -0.18 8.78
C ASN A 58 -9.93 0.01 7.27
N ALA A 59 -10.90 0.83 6.88
CA ALA A 59 -11.20 1.13 5.47
C ALA A 59 -9.97 1.59 4.68
N TRP A 60 -9.10 2.39 5.29
CA TRP A 60 -7.86 2.85 4.65
C TRP A 60 -6.88 1.70 4.40
N ALA A 61 -6.72 0.81 5.38
CA ALA A 61 -5.90 -0.37 5.24
C ALA A 61 -6.47 -1.33 4.18
N THR A 62 -7.80 -1.45 4.09
CA THR A 62 -8.46 -2.22 3.02
C THR A 62 -8.09 -1.70 1.64
N HIS A 63 -8.15 -0.39 1.41
CA HIS A 63 -7.78 0.20 0.12
C HIS A 63 -6.30 -0.02 -0.21
N PHE A 64 -5.42 0.16 0.77
CA PHE A 64 -4.00 -0.14 0.62
C PHE A 64 -3.75 -1.60 0.23
N TRP A 65 -4.30 -2.56 0.98
CA TRP A 65 -4.09 -3.98 0.71
C TRP A 65 -4.69 -4.43 -0.62
N ARG A 66 -5.83 -3.87 -1.04
CA ARG A 66 -6.35 -4.10 -2.40
C ARG A 66 -5.38 -3.66 -3.49
N GLY A 67 -4.70 -2.54 -3.27
CA GLY A 67 -3.64 -2.08 -4.16
C GLY A 67 -2.46 -3.03 -4.18
N PHE A 68 -1.98 -3.41 -3.00
CA PHE A 68 -0.87 -4.35 -2.83
C PHE A 68 -1.14 -5.70 -3.50
N ASP A 69 -2.35 -6.23 -3.35
CA ASP A 69 -2.75 -7.53 -3.91
C ASP A 69 -3.12 -7.46 -5.40
N GLY A 70 -3.03 -6.29 -6.03
CA GLY A 70 -3.42 -6.10 -7.43
C GLY A 70 -4.92 -6.29 -7.69
N ILE A 71 -5.76 -6.16 -6.65
CA ILE A 71 -7.21 -6.28 -6.78
C ILE A 71 -7.73 -5.04 -7.50
N GLN A 72 -8.39 -5.23 -8.64
CA GLN A 72 -9.02 -4.13 -9.36
C GLN A 72 -10.14 -3.53 -8.51
N SER A 73 -10.14 -2.21 -8.40
CA SER A 73 -11.15 -1.44 -7.69
C SER A 73 -11.48 -0.20 -8.50
N ASP A 74 -12.77 0.11 -8.63
CA ASP A 74 -13.21 1.28 -9.37
C ASP A 74 -13.07 2.54 -8.50
N TYR A 75 -12.22 3.47 -8.95
CA TYR A 75 -12.05 4.80 -8.37
C TYR A 75 -12.36 5.91 -9.39
N SER A 76 -13.04 5.60 -10.49
CA SER A 76 -13.28 6.53 -11.60
C SER A 76 -13.90 7.86 -11.15
N GLY A 77 -14.82 7.82 -10.17
CA GLY A 77 -15.46 9.00 -9.58
C GLY A 77 -14.72 9.65 -8.41
N ILE A 78 -13.60 9.09 -7.94
CA ILE A 78 -12.90 9.53 -6.70
C ILE A 78 -11.37 9.47 -6.82
N LYS A 79 -10.82 9.76 -8.01
CA LYS A 79 -9.36 9.70 -8.28
C LYS A 79 -8.52 10.72 -7.49
N ASP A 80 -9.16 11.66 -6.83
CA ASP A 80 -8.57 12.68 -5.96
C ASP A 80 -8.86 12.44 -4.47
N SER A 81 -9.32 11.23 -4.12
CA SER A 81 -9.60 10.83 -2.75
C SER A 81 -8.41 10.20 -2.04
N ALA A 82 -8.39 10.28 -0.70
CA ALA A 82 -7.45 9.54 0.13
C ALA A 82 -7.52 8.02 -0.12
N ALA A 83 -8.70 7.46 -0.40
CA ALA A 83 -8.87 6.04 -0.70
C ALA A 83 -8.06 5.63 -1.93
N TYR A 84 -8.10 6.43 -3.00
CA TYR A 84 -7.30 6.19 -4.19
C TYR A 84 -5.80 6.37 -3.92
N ALA A 85 -5.41 7.35 -3.10
CA ALA A 85 -4.01 7.52 -2.71
C ALA A 85 -3.45 6.29 -1.98
N PHE A 86 -4.20 5.74 -1.02
CA PHE A 86 -3.83 4.54 -0.28
C PHE A 86 -3.76 3.30 -1.18
N TYR A 87 -4.71 3.14 -2.10
CA TYR A 87 -4.67 2.08 -3.11
C TYR A 87 -3.40 2.16 -3.97
N ARG A 88 -3.06 3.34 -4.50
CA ARG A 88 -1.85 3.51 -5.31
C ARG A 88 -0.57 3.30 -4.49
N ALA A 89 -0.57 3.65 -3.20
CA ALA A 89 0.55 3.36 -2.31
C ALA A 89 0.77 1.86 -2.16
N GLY A 90 -0.30 1.08 -1.95
CA GLY A 90 -0.22 -0.38 -1.89
C GLY A 90 0.36 -1.00 -3.16
N GLN A 91 -0.10 -0.56 -4.34
CA GLN A 91 0.44 -1.02 -5.62
C GLN A 91 1.94 -0.74 -5.73
N ALA A 92 2.37 0.48 -5.43
CA ALA A 92 3.75 0.88 -5.58
C ALA A 92 4.69 0.15 -4.59
N VAL A 93 4.21 -0.16 -3.38
CA VAL A 93 4.95 -1.00 -2.42
C VAL A 93 5.11 -2.42 -2.97
N ALA A 94 4.04 -3.04 -3.49
CA ALA A 94 4.12 -4.39 -4.07
C ALA A 94 5.09 -4.45 -5.27
N GLU A 95 5.04 -3.44 -6.15
CA GLU A 95 5.98 -3.30 -7.27
C GLU A 95 7.43 -3.14 -6.80
N ALA A 96 7.67 -2.36 -5.74
CA ALA A 96 9.00 -2.16 -5.17
C ALA A 96 9.56 -3.46 -4.56
N ILE A 97 8.75 -4.23 -3.84
CA ILE A 97 9.14 -5.53 -3.28
C ILE A 97 9.49 -6.51 -4.39
N GLN A 98 8.64 -6.64 -5.40
CA GLN A 98 8.90 -7.52 -6.54
C GLN A 98 10.20 -7.14 -7.26
N SER A 99 10.44 -5.84 -7.45
CA SER A 99 11.66 -5.33 -8.10
C SER A 99 12.94 -5.52 -7.27
N ALA A 100 12.80 -5.69 -5.95
CA ALA A 100 13.91 -5.97 -5.04
C ALA A 100 14.24 -7.47 -5.02
N ASP A 101 13.23 -8.34 -5.07
CA ASP A 101 13.38 -9.80 -5.08
C ASP A 101 13.92 -10.34 -6.42
N ASP A 102 13.69 -9.65 -7.53
CA ASP A 102 14.15 -10.04 -8.87
C ASP A 102 15.63 -9.66 -9.15
N ARG A 103 16.36 -9.10 -8.17
CA ARG A 103 17.78 -8.70 -8.29
C ARG A 103 18.72 -9.68 -7.61
#